data_AF-A0A0N4TGU3-F1
#
_entry.id   AF-A0A0N4TGU3-F1
#
_cell.length_a   1.000
_cell.length_b   1.000
_cell.length_c   1.000
_cell.angle_alpha   90.00
_cell.angle_beta   90.00
_cell.angle_gamma   90.00
#
_symmetry.space_group_name_H-M   'P 1'
#
loop_
_entity.id
_entity.type
_entity.pdbx_description
1 polymer ?
#
loop_
_entity_poly.entity_id
_entity_poly.type
_entity_poly.pdbx_seq_one_letter_code
_entity_poly.pdbx_strand_id
1 'polypeptide(L)'
;INGGIILTASHNPGGPKADFGIKFNCANGGPAPEKLTEAIYAVSKNISKYYICHDLHADFTKIGKTDYDIDGYGIFTVHVIDSVKDYVQLMEQIFDFSKMKELLSGQTMGQFNVLIDSLYGATGPYVNTILVEKLGVDPKFMSHTTPKPDFGGGHPDPNLTYAKQLVDTMKKGEHDFGAAFDGDGDRNMILGKNGFFVTPSDSLAVIAANLKCIPYFQQNGIKG
;
A
#
# COMPACT_ATOMS: atom_id res chain seq x y z
N ILE A 1 -7.70 -9.14 -22.26
CA ILE A 1 -8.25 -8.89 -20.91
C ILE A 1 -7.63 -7.59 -20.43
N ASN A 2 -8.45 -6.61 -20.05
CA ASN A 2 -7.94 -5.37 -19.44
C ASN A 2 -7.81 -5.60 -17.94
N GLY A 3 -6.69 -5.21 -17.35
CA GLY A 3 -6.36 -5.49 -15.96
C GLY A 3 -4.95 -5.05 -15.61
N GLY A 4 -4.50 -5.39 -14.41
CA GLY A 4 -3.17 -5.06 -13.90
C GLY A 4 -2.47 -6.31 -13.37
N ILE A 5 -1.16 -6.39 -13.59
CA ILE A 5 -0.28 -7.38 -12.95
C ILE A 5 0.43 -6.67 -11.80
N ILE A 6 0.40 -7.28 -10.62
CA ILE A 6 1.04 -6.75 -9.41
C ILE A 6 2.08 -7.77 -8.96
N LEU A 7 3.34 -7.35 -8.88
CA LEU A 7 4.46 -8.18 -8.46
C LEU A 7 4.62 -8.07 -6.94
N THR A 8 4.02 -9.01 -6.21
CA THR A 8 4.01 -9.00 -4.75
C THR A 8 3.63 -10.37 -4.18
N ALA A 9 4.29 -10.75 -3.08
CA ALA A 9 3.89 -11.86 -2.22
C ALA A 9 3.23 -11.36 -0.91
N SER A 10 2.79 -10.09 -0.88
CA SER A 10 2.12 -9.44 0.24
C SER A 10 2.95 -9.51 1.52
N HIS A 11 2.48 -10.19 2.57
CA HIS A 11 3.18 -10.35 3.85
C HIS A 11 4.41 -11.29 3.85
N ASN A 12 4.65 -12.01 2.76
CA ASN A 12 5.76 -12.96 2.68
C ASN A 12 7.12 -12.24 2.59
N PRO A 13 8.21 -12.86 3.09
CA PRO A 13 9.54 -12.26 3.04
C PRO A 13 10.05 -12.19 1.60
N GLY A 14 10.89 -11.18 1.34
CA GLY A 14 11.48 -10.91 0.03
C GLY A 14 12.97 -11.24 -0.04
N GLY A 15 13.53 -11.16 -1.24
CA GLY A 15 14.94 -11.36 -1.52
C GLY A 15 15.24 -12.66 -2.29
N PRO A 16 16.50 -12.87 -2.73
CA PRO A 16 16.85 -13.90 -3.71
C PRO A 16 16.57 -15.36 -3.30
N LYS A 17 16.35 -15.62 -2.00
CA LYS A 17 16.09 -16.96 -1.45
C LYS A 17 14.71 -17.05 -0.78
N ALA A 18 13.88 -16.04 -0.95
CA ALA A 18 12.57 -15.93 -0.31
C ALA A 18 11.45 -16.02 -1.36
N ASP A 19 10.27 -15.53 -1.02
CA ASP A 19 9.09 -15.67 -1.83
C ASP A 19 9.00 -14.60 -2.93
N PHE A 20 8.27 -14.92 -3.99
CA PHE A 20 7.87 -13.97 -5.02
C PHE A 20 6.46 -14.33 -5.51
N GLY A 21 5.63 -13.32 -5.74
CA GLY A 21 4.23 -13.52 -6.12
C GLY A 21 3.85 -12.66 -7.32
N ILE A 22 2.90 -13.17 -8.11
CA ILE A 22 2.32 -12.48 -9.25
C ILE A 22 0.80 -12.50 -9.06
N LYS A 23 0.21 -11.34 -8.76
CA LYS A 23 -1.24 -11.14 -8.67
C LYS A 23 -1.76 -10.55 -9.98
N PHE A 24 -2.99 -10.89 -10.36
CA PHE A 24 -3.69 -10.29 -11.50
C PHE A 24 -5.03 -9.70 -11.04
N ASN A 25 -5.24 -8.42 -11.34
CA ASN A 25 -6.49 -7.71 -11.10
C ASN A 25 -7.22 -7.42 -12.42
N CYS A 26 -8.55 -7.43 -12.38
CA CYS A 26 -9.41 -7.20 -13.54
C CYS A 26 -9.70 -5.71 -13.78
N ALA A 27 -10.42 -5.40 -14.85
CA ALA A 27 -10.78 -4.04 -15.26
C ALA A 27 -11.56 -3.22 -14.19
N ASN A 28 -12.19 -3.87 -13.22
CA ASN A 28 -12.86 -3.21 -12.09
C ASN A 28 -11.90 -2.83 -10.94
N GLY A 29 -10.59 -3.11 -11.09
CA GLY A 29 -9.57 -2.87 -10.07
C GLY A 29 -9.43 -3.98 -9.02
N GLY A 30 -10.39 -4.91 -8.94
CA GLY A 30 -10.39 -6.01 -7.98
C GLY A 30 -9.61 -7.25 -8.44
N PRO A 31 -9.38 -8.23 -7.55
CA PRO A 31 -8.70 -9.49 -7.88
C PRO A 31 -9.41 -10.27 -8.99
N ALA A 32 -8.66 -11.07 -9.73
CA ALA A 32 -9.22 -12.02 -10.69
C ALA A 32 -10.25 -12.96 -10.03
N PRO A 33 -11.47 -13.10 -10.56
CA PRO A 33 -12.43 -14.07 -10.05
C PRO A 33 -11.98 -15.50 -10.37
N GLU A 34 -12.48 -16.47 -9.59
CA GLU A 34 -12.10 -17.90 -9.70
C GLU A 34 -12.20 -18.44 -11.13
N LYS A 35 -13.28 -18.09 -11.85
CA LYS A 35 -13.46 -18.49 -13.25
C LYS A 35 -12.28 -18.08 -14.14
N LEU A 36 -11.69 -16.91 -13.90
CA LEU A 36 -10.54 -16.42 -14.65
C LEU A 36 -9.25 -17.11 -14.18
N THR A 37 -9.06 -17.28 -12.87
CA THR A 37 -7.86 -17.96 -12.36
C THR A 37 -7.80 -19.41 -12.81
N GLU A 38 -8.93 -20.12 -12.87
CA GLU A 38 -9.02 -21.47 -13.42
C GLU A 38 -8.71 -21.51 -14.92
N ALA A 39 -9.14 -20.50 -15.68
CA ALA A 39 -8.79 -20.40 -17.09
C ALA A 39 -7.28 -20.19 -17.29
N ILE A 40 -6.66 -19.32 -16.48
CA ILE A 40 -5.20 -19.10 -16.48
C ILE A 40 -4.47 -20.40 -16.11
N TYR A 41 -4.95 -21.12 -15.09
CA TYR A 41 -4.39 -22.40 -14.67
C TYR A 41 -4.53 -23.50 -15.74
N ALA A 42 -5.66 -23.58 -16.43
CA ALA A 42 -5.85 -24.51 -17.53
C ALA A 42 -4.88 -24.23 -18.69
N VAL A 43 -4.64 -22.96 -19.02
CA VAL A 43 -3.65 -22.57 -20.04
C VAL A 43 -2.23 -22.89 -19.58
N SER A 44 -1.86 -22.57 -18.33
CA SER A 44 -0.49 -22.81 -17.83
C SER A 44 -0.10 -24.28 -17.85
N LYS A 45 -1.05 -25.21 -17.65
CA LYS A 45 -0.81 -26.65 -17.76
C LYS A 45 -0.55 -27.15 -19.19
N ASN A 46 -1.03 -26.43 -20.21
CA ASN A 46 -1.03 -26.90 -21.60
C ASN A 46 -0.22 -25.99 -22.54
N ILE A 47 0.41 -24.94 -22.02
CA ILE A 47 1.17 -23.98 -22.82
C ILE A 47 2.40 -24.67 -23.45
N SER A 48 2.55 -24.55 -24.76
CA SER A 48 3.69 -25.11 -25.52
C SER A 48 4.59 -24.05 -26.14
N LYS A 49 4.13 -22.81 -26.25
CA LYS A 49 4.90 -21.66 -26.73
C LYS A 49 4.42 -20.38 -26.05
N TYR A 50 5.31 -19.41 -25.95
CA TYR A 50 5.00 -18.02 -25.62
C TYR A 50 5.75 -17.09 -26.58
N TYR A 51 5.35 -15.83 -26.63
CA TYR A 51 5.93 -14.81 -27.51
C TYR A 51 6.56 -13.72 -26.65
N ILE A 52 7.73 -13.24 -27.07
CA ILE A 52 8.50 -12.22 -26.34
C ILE A 52 9.26 -11.36 -27.34
N CYS A 53 9.34 -10.05 -27.06
CA CYS A 53 10.21 -9.11 -27.77
C CYS A 53 11.49 -8.95 -26.96
N HIS A 54 12.55 -9.70 -27.30
CA HIS A 54 13.79 -9.73 -26.51
C HIS A 54 14.51 -8.37 -26.46
N ASP A 55 14.39 -7.56 -27.50
CA ASP A 55 15.08 -6.28 -27.63
C ASP A 55 14.30 -5.12 -26.97
N LEU A 56 13.10 -5.38 -26.45
CA LEU A 56 12.29 -4.36 -25.78
C LEU A 56 12.79 -4.15 -24.35
N HIS A 57 13.42 -3.00 -24.13
CA HIS A 57 13.89 -2.56 -22.82
C HIS A 57 13.23 -1.25 -22.40
N ALA A 58 12.34 -1.32 -21.41
CA ALA A 58 11.69 -0.15 -20.82
C ALA A 58 12.52 0.42 -19.65
N ASP A 59 12.74 1.74 -19.67
CA ASP A 59 13.39 2.46 -18.57
C ASP A 59 12.32 2.89 -17.54
N PHE A 60 12.20 2.15 -16.45
CA PHE A 60 11.25 2.46 -15.37
C PHE A 60 11.75 3.54 -14.39
N THR A 61 12.94 4.11 -14.61
CA THR A 61 13.53 5.12 -13.71
C THR A 61 13.08 6.55 -14.01
N LYS A 62 12.41 6.76 -15.15
CA LYS A 62 11.97 8.08 -15.62
C LYS A 62 10.47 8.08 -15.87
N ILE A 63 9.76 8.97 -15.17
CA ILE A 63 8.35 9.26 -15.45
C ILE A 63 8.22 9.80 -16.87
N GLY A 64 7.25 9.28 -17.62
CA GLY A 64 6.98 9.72 -18.97
C GLY A 64 6.31 8.65 -19.83
N LYS A 65 6.10 9.01 -21.09
CA LYS A 65 5.60 8.12 -22.13
C LYS A 65 6.74 7.75 -23.07
N THR A 66 6.88 6.47 -23.40
CA THR A 66 7.81 5.97 -24.40
C THR A 66 7.09 5.05 -25.37
N ASP A 67 7.24 5.32 -26.66
CA ASP A 67 6.68 4.51 -27.75
C ASP A 67 7.79 3.61 -28.32
N TYR A 68 7.49 2.33 -28.48
CA TYR A 68 8.35 1.31 -29.04
C TYR A 68 7.73 0.78 -30.34
N ASP A 69 8.45 0.84 -31.44
CA ASP A 69 8.01 0.21 -32.69
C ASP A 69 8.34 -1.28 -32.64
N ILE A 70 7.31 -2.12 -32.69
CA ILE A 70 7.42 -3.58 -32.64
C ILE A 70 7.26 -4.10 -34.07
N ASP A 71 8.33 -4.68 -34.62
CA ASP A 71 8.38 -5.15 -36.01
C ASP A 71 7.21 -6.07 -36.34
N GLY A 72 6.39 -5.66 -37.32
CA GLY A 72 5.18 -6.37 -37.74
C GLY A 72 3.96 -6.27 -36.82
N TYR A 73 4.05 -5.56 -35.68
CA TYR A 73 2.94 -5.40 -34.72
C TYR A 73 2.54 -3.92 -34.45
N GLY A 74 3.41 -2.97 -34.80
CA GLY A 74 3.16 -1.53 -34.66
C GLY A 74 3.63 -0.96 -33.32
N ILE A 75 3.05 0.18 -32.92
CA ILE A 75 3.53 0.92 -31.75
C ILE A 75 3.00 0.31 -30.44
N PHE A 76 3.93 -0.09 -29.56
CA PHE A 76 3.68 -0.43 -28.17
C PHE A 76 4.11 0.73 -27.26
N THR A 77 3.21 1.19 -26.40
CA THR A 77 3.45 2.35 -25.54
C THR A 77 3.62 1.94 -24.08
N VAL A 78 4.67 2.46 -23.42
CA VAL A 78 4.88 2.36 -21.97
C VAL A 78 4.69 3.74 -21.33
N HIS A 79 3.86 3.81 -20.29
CA HIS A 79 3.74 4.98 -19.42
C HIS A 79 4.32 4.64 -18.05
N VAL A 80 5.41 5.30 -17.68
CA VAL A 80 5.94 5.28 -16.31
C VAL A 80 5.32 6.47 -15.60
N ILE A 81 4.61 6.22 -14.50
CA ILE A 81 3.89 7.24 -13.74
C ILE A 81 4.52 7.41 -12.35
N ASP A 82 4.22 8.54 -11.72
CA ASP A 82 4.50 8.72 -10.30
C ASP A 82 3.70 7.69 -9.48
N SER A 83 4.38 6.95 -8.60
CA SER A 83 3.75 5.88 -7.83
C SER A 83 2.69 6.36 -6.84
N VAL A 84 2.74 7.63 -6.40
CA VAL A 84 2.01 8.12 -5.24
C VAL A 84 0.95 9.17 -5.61
N LYS A 85 1.22 9.97 -6.65
CA LYS A 85 0.43 11.15 -7.03
C LYS A 85 -1.07 10.89 -7.15
N ASP A 86 -1.47 9.93 -7.99
CA ASP A 86 -2.90 9.69 -8.28
C ASP A 86 -3.62 9.12 -7.04
N TYR A 87 -2.92 8.31 -6.25
CA TYR A 87 -3.44 7.80 -4.98
C TYR A 87 -3.66 8.93 -3.96
N VAL A 88 -2.71 9.85 -3.81
CA VAL A 88 -2.84 11.00 -2.90
C VAL A 88 -4.02 11.88 -3.30
N GLN A 89 -4.20 12.14 -4.60
CA GLN A 89 -5.35 12.89 -5.10
C GLN A 89 -6.67 12.20 -4.73
N LEU A 90 -6.74 10.88 -4.82
CA LEU A 90 -7.90 10.12 -4.37
C LEU A 90 -8.11 10.25 -2.84
N MET A 91 -7.04 10.16 -2.05
CA MET A 91 -7.15 10.30 -0.59
C MET A 91 -7.63 11.68 -0.16
N GLU A 92 -7.20 12.75 -0.85
CA GLU A 92 -7.66 14.13 -0.62
C GLU A 92 -9.15 14.32 -0.97
N GLN A 93 -9.71 13.49 -1.86
CA GLN A 93 -11.15 13.48 -2.13
C GLN A 93 -11.95 12.69 -1.09
N ILE A 94 -11.32 11.71 -0.42
CA ILE A 94 -11.99 10.83 0.53
C ILE A 94 -12.00 11.41 1.94
N PHE A 95 -10.88 11.99 2.38
CA PHE A 95 -10.63 12.45 3.74
C PHE A 95 -10.48 13.97 3.85
N ASP A 96 -10.78 14.52 5.03
CA ASP A 96 -10.57 15.94 5.34
C ASP A 96 -9.13 16.16 5.82
N PHE A 97 -8.21 16.42 4.87
CA PHE A 97 -6.80 16.62 5.19
C PHE A 97 -6.55 17.83 6.10
N SER A 98 -7.41 18.85 6.04
CA SER A 98 -7.30 20.01 6.92
C SER A 98 -7.52 19.61 8.37
N LYS A 99 -8.61 18.87 8.67
CA LYS A 99 -8.86 18.37 10.03
C LYS A 99 -7.81 17.38 10.52
N MET A 100 -7.32 16.51 9.63
CA MET A 100 -6.23 15.60 9.98
C MET A 100 -4.96 16.38 10.37
N LYS A 101 -4.65 17.45 9.63
CA LYS A 101 -3.51 18.33 9.94
C LYS A 101 -3.70 19.10 11.25
N GLU A 102 -4.90 19.59 11.53
CA GLU A 102 -5.23 20.24 12.82
C GLU A 102 -5.02 19.27 14.00
N LEU A 103 -5.43 18.01 13.86
CA LEU A 103 -5.20 16.98 14.87
C LEU A 103 -3.70 16.70 15.05
N LEU A 104 -2.99 16.44 13.96
CA LEU A 104 -1.57 16.03 13.98
C LEU A 104 -0.62 17.15 14.39
N SER A 105 -1.00 18.42 14.16
CA SER A 105 -0.28 19.59 14.65
C SER A 105 -0.61 19.95 16.11
N GLY A 106 -1.57 19.25 16.71
CA GLY A 106 -2.02 19.45 18.08
C GLY A 106 -2.96 20.64 18.30
N GLN A 107 -3.47 21.25 17.23
CA GLN A 107 -4.42 22.37 17.30
C GLN A 107 -5.78 21.95 17.86
N THR A 108 -6.20 20.70 17.61
CA THR A 108 -7.51 20.21 18.04
C THR A 108 -7.57 19.84 19.52
N MET A 109 -6.57 19.12 20.03
CA MET A 109 -6.62 18.52 21.38
C MET A 109 -5.26 18.45 22.09
N GLY A 110 -4.29 19.26 21.67
CA GLY A 110 -2.89 19.15 22.10
C GLY A 110 -2.14 18.07 21.31
N GLN A 111 -0.88 17.84 21.69
CA GLN A 111 0.03 16.94 20.98
C GLN A 111 -0.58 15.53 20.81
N PHE A 112 -0.68 15.07 19.56
CA PHE A 112 -1.13 13.72 19.19
C PHE A 112 0.00 13.01 18.43
N ASN A 113 0.75 12.18 19.14
CA ASN A 113 1.96 11.56 18.61
C ASN A 113 1.63 10.28 17.86
N VAL A 114 1.88 10.26 16.56
CA VAL A 114 1.76 9.06 15.72
C VAL A 114 3.11 8.34 15.59
N LEU A 115 3.10 7.03 15.33
CA LEU A 115 4.28 6.24 14.98
C LEU A 115 3.88 5.21 13.90
N ILE A 116 4.44 5.32 12.71
CA ILE A 116 3.98 4.54 11.55
C ILE A 116 5.14 3.75 10.98
N ASP A 117 4.95 2.45 10.77
CA ASP A 117 5.97 1.54 10.25
C ASP A 117 5.54 0.97 8.90
N SER A 118 6.33 1.22 7.85
CA SER A 118 6.07 0.64 6.52
C SER A 118 6.74 -0.71 6.30
N LEU A 119 7.47 -1.25 7.29
CA LEU A 119 8.18 -2.53 7.23
C LEU A 119 9.05 -2.69 5.97
N TYR A 120 9.65 -1.60 5.48
CA TYR A 120 10.41 -1.53 4.23
C TYR A 120 9.61 -1.96 2.98
N GLY A 121 8.29 -1.96 3.06
CA GLY A 121 7.36 -2.30 1.99
C GLY A 121 7.00 -1.12 1.08
N ALA A 122 6.03 -1.37 0.20
CA ALA A 122 5.63 -0.42 -0.85
C ALA A 122 4.99 0.87 -0.31
N THR A 123 4.46 0.87 0.93
CA THR A 123 3.77 2.02 1.52
C THR A 123 4.69 3.17 1.90
N GLY A 124 6.01 2.95 1.95
CA GLY A 124 6.97 3.94 2.45
C GLY A 124 6.87 5.33 1.79
N PRO A 125 6.94 5.44 0.45
CA PRO A 125 6.72 6.71 -0.25
C PRO A 125 5.35 7.33 0.01
N TYR A 126 4.29 6.53 0.12
CA TYR A 126 2.93 7.01 0.40
C TYR A 126 2.83 7.62 1.80
N VAL A 127 3.42 6.96 2.79
CA VAL A 127 3.50 7.43 4.17
C VAL A 127 4.25 8.75 4.24
N ASN A 128 5.40 8.86 3.57
CA ASN A 128 6.17 10.10 3.54
C ASN A 128 5.39 11.24 2.86
N THR A 129 4.81 11.02 1.68
CA THR A 129 4.07 12.09 0.98
C THR A 129 2.80 12.50 1.74
N ILE A 130 2.01 11.56 2.27
CA ILE A 130 0.76 11.88 2.95
C ILE A 130 1.03 12.43 4.35
N LEU A 131 1.73 11.69 5.20
CA LEU A 131 1.86 12.07 6.61
C LEU A 131 2.90 13.18 6.81
N VAL A 132 4.05 13.11 6.14
CA VAL A 132 5.13 14.09 6.33
C VAL A 132 4.87 15.34 5.49
N GLU A 133 4.82 15.21 4.17
CA GLU A 133 4.78 16.38 3.28
C GLU A 133 3.44 17.12 3.33
N LYS A 134 2.31 16.39 3.26
CA LYS A 134 0.97 16.99 3.23
C LYS A 134 0.45 17.35 4.63
N LEU A 135 0.58 16.42 5.58
CA LEU A 135 0.00 16.57 6.92
C LEU A 135 0.98 17.10 7.98
N GLY A 136 2.28 17.20 7.67
CA GLY A 136 3.25 17.88 8.53
C GLY A 136 3.72 17.06 9.74
N VAL A 137 3.60 15.74 9.71
CA VAL A 137 4.15 14.86 10.75
C VAL A 137 5.68 14.87 10.67
N ASP A 138 6.35 14.92 11.82
CA ASP A 138 7.81 14.83 11.89
C ASP A 138 8.30 13.47 11.32
N PRO A 139 9.18 13.46 10.31
CA PRO A 139 9.62 12.23 9.65
C PRO A 139 10.28 11.22 10.60
N LYS A 140 10.79 11.64 11.76
CA LYS A 140 11.36 10.70 12.75
C LYS A 140 10.34 9.69 13.29
N PHE A 141 9.05 9.98 13.16
CA PHE A 141 7.96 9.09 13.55
C PHE A 141 7.56 8.11 12.44
N MET A 142 8.16 8.20 11.26
CA MET A 142 7.94 7.30 10.14
C MET A 142 9.10 6.30 10.07
N SER A 143 8.83 5.04 10.42
CA SER A 143 9.80 3.96 10.45
C SER A 143 9.78 3.16 9.14
N HIS A 144 10.98 2.77 8.71
CA HIS A 144 11.18 1.84 7.59
C HIS A 144 10.44 2.23 6.29
N THR A 145 10.42 3.53 5.96
CA THR A 145 9.71 4.06 4.78
C THR A 145 10.51 4.05 3.48
N THR A 146 11.72 3.50 3.48
CA THR A 146 12.50 3.26 2.26
C THR A 146 12.32 1.82 1.81
N PRO A 147 11.63 1.54 0.68
CA PRO A 147 11.41 0.17 0.23
C PRO A 147 12.72 -0.61 0.03
N LYS A 148 12.74 -1.88 0.45
CA LYS A 148 13.90 -2.78 0.25
C LYS A 148 13.46 -4.10 -0.40
N PRO A 149 14.26 -4.66 -1.34
CA PRO A 149 13.93 -5.94 -1.99
C PRO A 149 13.76 -7.13 -1.04
N ASP A 150 14.38 -7.06 0.15
CA ASP A 150 14.36 -8.10 1.18
C ASP A 150 13.60 -7.68 2.45
N PHE A 151 12.91 -6.53 2.41
CA PHE A 151 12.23 -5.92 3.56
C PHE A 151 13.14 -5.75 4.80
N GLY A 152 14.46 -5.56 4.60
CA GLY A 152 15.42 -5.50 5.69
C GLY A 152 15.69 -6.84 6.37
N GLY A 153 15.40 -7.96 5.68
CA GLY A 153 15.58 -9.33 6.16
C GLY A 153 14.43 -9.85 7.03
N GLY A 154 13.34 -9.09 7.15
CA GLY A 154 12.17 -9.44 7.97
C GLY A 154 10.95 -9.89 7.15
N HIS A 155 9.89 -10.25 7.86
CA HIS A 155 8.57 -10.42 7.26
C HIS A 155 7.83 -9.08 7.29
N PRO A 156 7.36 -8.56 6.14
CA PRO A 156 6.52 -7.37 6.11
C PRO A 156 5.07 -7.75 6.48
N ASP A 157 4.86 -8.28 7.68
CA ASP A 157 3.56 -8.76 8.17
C ASP A 157 3.14 -7.95 9.42
N PRO A 158 2.09 -7.11 9.33
CA PRO A 158 1.68 -6.22 10.41
C PRO A 158 0.91 -7.00 11.47
N ASN A 159 1.64 -7.64 12.39
CA ASN A 159 1.08 -8.26 13.58
C ASN A 159 2.02 -8.13 14.79
N LEU A 160 1.53 -8.54 15.97
CA LEU A 160 2.25 -8.38 17.24
C LEU A 160 3.60 -9.12 17.30
N THR A 161 3.81 -10.11 16.44
CA THR A 161 5.05 -10.89 16.36
C THR A 161 6.08 -10.22 15.46
N TYR A 162 5.72 -9.88 14.22
CA TYR A 162 6.68 -9.37 13.23
C TYR A 162 6.88 -7.86 13.31
N ALA A 163 5.85 -7.07 13.66
CA ALA A 163 5.97 -5.64 13.92
C ALA A 163 6.39 -5.34 15.39
N LYS A 164 7.26 -6.20 15.96
CA LYS A 164 7.65 -6.15 17.37
C LYS A 164 8.29 -4.82 17.78
N GLN A 165 9.13 -4.25 16.93
CA GLN A 165 9.77 -2.96 17.21
C GLN A 165 8.75 -1.83 17.40
N LEU A 166 7.70 -1.78 16.56
CA LEU A 166 6.60 -0.84 16.70
C LEU A 166 5.87 -1.08 18.03
N VAL A 167 5.50 -2.34 18.34
CA VAL A 167 4.78 -2.69 19.57
C VAL A 167 5.59 -2.29 20.81
N ASP A 168 6.88 -2.61 20.86
CA ASP A 168 7.75 -2.29 21.98
C ASP A 168 7.93 -0.78 22.15
N THR A 169 7.95 -0.01 21.05
CA THR A 169 8.01 1.45 21.09
C THR A 169 6.70 2.06 21.58
N MET A 170 5.56 1.56 21.10
CA MET A 170 4.23 2.01 21.57
C MET A 170 4.02 1.76 23.07
N LYS A 171 4.56 0.64 23.60
CA LYS A 171 4.49 0.30 25.03
C LYS A 171 5.19 1.28 25.96
N LYS A 172 6.09 2.13 25.44
CA LYS A 172 6.74 3.20 26.24
C LYS A 172 5.77 4.32 26.62
N GLY A 173 4.61 4.42 25.95
CA GLY A 173 3.57 5.39 26.28
C GLY A 173 3.81 6.81 25.76
N GLU A 174 4.83 7.01 24.92
CA GLU A 174 5.20 8.31 24.33
C GLU A 174 4.36 8.68 23.09
N HIS A 175 3.72 7.68 22.47
CA HIS A 175 2.92 7.80 21.26
C HIS A 175 1.47 7.42 21.55
N ASP A 176 0.53 8.12 20.92
CA ASP A 176 -0.91 7.95 21.13
C ASP A 176 -1.53 7.00 20.09
N PHE A 177 -0.94 6.94 18.90
CA PHE A 177 -1.39 6.10 17.78
C PHE A 177 -0.21 5.46 17.06
N GLY A 178 -0.30 4.16 16.81
CA GLY A 178 0.68 3.39 16.06
C GLY A 178 0.03 2.64 14.91
N ALA A 179 0.72 2.51 13.78
CA ALA A 179 0.28 1.63 12.71
C ALA A 179 1.43 0.94 11.98
N ALA A 180 1.17 -0.24 11.43
CA ALA A 180 2.08 -0.94 10.52
C ALA A 180 1.35 -1.40 9.26
N PHE A 181 2.05 -1.48 8.14
CA PHE A 181 1.56 -1.99 6.85
C PHE A 181 2.31 -3.24 6.40
N ASP A 182 1.70 -4.04 5.51
CA ASP A 182 2.36 -5.18 4.88
C ASP A 182 3.11 -4.81 3.59
N GLY A 183 3.70 -5.80 2.92
CA GLY A 183 4.63 -5.59 1.81
C GLY A 183 4.05 -4.80 0.62
N ASP A 184 2.79 -5.03 0.26
CA ASP A 184 2.06 -4.28 -0.78
C ASP A 184 1.09 -3.22 -0.24
N GLY A 185 0.86 -3.16 1.07
CA GLY A 185 0.11 -2.09 1.72
C GLY A 185 -1.40 -2.26 1.71
N ASP A 186 -1.91 -3.48 1.47
CA ASP A 186 -3.34 -3.77 1.53
C ASP A 186 -3.81 -4.20 2.94
N ARG A 187 -2.88 -4.45 3.86
CA ARG A 187 -3.15 -4.72 5.28
C ARG A 187 -2.62 -3.64 6.19
N ASN A 188 -3.26 -3.51 7.35
CA ASN A 188 -2.81 -2.65 8.43
C ASN A 188 -3.00 -3.29 9.81
N MET A 189 -2.13 -2.90 10.75
CA MET A 189 -2.31 -3.11 12.18
C MET A 189 -2.42 -1.75 12.86
N ILE A 190 -3.34 -1.61 13.81
CA ILE A 190 -3.54 -0.38 14.59
C ILE A 190 -3.23 -0.62 16.07
N LEU A 191 -2.48 0.30 16.65
CA LEU A 191 -2.11 0.32 18.07
C LEU A 191 -2.54 1.66 18.68
N GLY A 192 -3.11 1.62 19.87
CA GLY A 192 -3.28 2.79 20.73
C GLY A 192 -2.10 2.99 21.68
N LYS A 193 -2.20 4.04 22.50
CA LYS A 193 -1.26 4.35 23.57
C LYS A 193 -0.95 3.13 24.46
N ASN A 194 0.28 3.05 24.95
CA ASN A 194 0.80 1.93 25.76
C ASN A 194 0.75 0.56 25.04
N GLY A 195 0.68 0.55 23.71
CA GLY A 195 0.61 -0.67 22.92
C GLY A 195 -0.75 -1.37 22.97
N PHE A 196 -1.84 -0.64 23.21
CA PHE A 196 -3.19 -1.18 23.15
C PHE A 196 -3.48 -1.74 21.74
N PHE A 197 -3.65 -3.04 21.62
CA PHE A 197 -3.91 -3.67 20.33
C PHE A 197 -5.39 -3.56 19.94
N VAL A 198 -5.66 -2.89 18.82
CA VAL A 198 -6.98 -2.85 18.22
C VAL A 198 -7.12 -4.07 17.32
N THR A 199 -8.03 -4.99 17.66
CA THR A 199 -8.24 -6.16 16.80
C THR A 199 -8.78 -5.72 15.43
N PRO A 200 -8.41 -6.39 14.32
CA PRO A 200 -8.93 -6.00 12.99
C PRO A 200 -10.46 -6.00 12.92
N SER A 201 -11.12 -6.92 13.62
CA SER A 201 -12.59 -6.98 13.71
C SER A 201 -13.18 -5.76 14.42
N ASP A 202 -12.59 -5.34 15.55
CA ASP A 202 -13.05 -4.15 16.26
C ASP A 202 -12.72 -2.87 15.49
N SER A 203 -11.58 -2.82 14.79
CA SER A 203 -11.22 -1.70 13.91
C SER A 203 -12.30 -1.47 12.85
N LEU A 204 -12.74 -2.55 12.17
CA LEU A 204 -13.85 -2.50 11.22
C LEU A 204 -15.15 -2.01 11.89
N ALA A 205 -15.51 -2.56 13.06
CA ALA A 205 -16.73 -2.18 13.77
C ALA A 205 -16.72 -0.70 14.21
N VAL A 206 -15.58 -0.20 14.69
CA VAL A 206 -15.40 1.20 15.12
C VAL A 206 -15.51 2.14 13.91
N ILE A 207 -14.87 1.82 12.78
CA ILE A 207 -14.98 2.62 11.56
C ILE A 207 -16.43 2.64 11.07
N ALA A 208 -17.09 1.48 11.01
CA ALA A 208 -18.49 1.35 10.59
C ALA A 208 -19.44 2.19 11.47
N ALA A 209 -19.22 2.20 12.79
CA ALA A 209 -20.00 3.01 13.72
C ALA A 209 -19.76 4.53 13.58
N ASN A 210 -18.66 4.94 12.92
CA ASN A 210 -18.22 6.33 12.82
C ASN A 210 -18.04 6.82 11.38
N LEU A 211 -18.65 6.17 10.37
CA LEU A 211 -18.49 6.53 8.95
C LEU A 211 -18.83 7.99 8.64
N LYS A 212 -19.75 8.57 9.40
CA LYS A 212 -20.11 9.99 9.31
C LYS A 212 -18.92 10.94 9.55
N CYS A 213 -17.80 10.49 10.09
CA CYS A 213 -16.60 11.30 10.30
C CYS A 213 -15.77 11.45 9.00
N ILE A 214 -16.03 10.64 7.98
CA ILE A 214 -15.28 10.63 6.72
C ILE A 214 -16.13 11.29 5.63
N PRO A 215 -15.67 12.40 5.00
CA PRO A 215 -16.44 13.15 4.01
C PRO A 215 -17.02 12.30 2.88
N TYR A 216 -16.27 11.32 2.36
CA TYR A 216 -16.72 10.43 1.30
C TYR A 216 -18.06 9.77 1.60
N PHE A 217 -18.22 9.17 2.79
CA PHE A 217 -19.44 8.44 3.15
C PHE A 217 -20.61 9.39 3.47
N GLN A 218 -20.33 10.62 3.91
CA GLN A 218 -21.38 11.63 4.06
C GLN A 218 -22.01 12.00 2.70
N GLN A 219 -21.18 12.09 1.65
CA GLN A 219 -21.60 12.52 0.32
C GLN A 219 -22.17 11.38 -0.53
N ASN A 220 -21.57 10.19 -0.43
CA ASN A 220 -21.85 9.07 -1.34
C ASN A 220 -22.67 7.95 -0.68
N GLY A 221 -22.84 7.98 0.63
CA GLY A 221 -23.33 6.84 1.41
C GLY A 221 -22.36 5.66 1.38
N ILE A 222 -22.84 4.50 1.80
CA ILE A 222 -22.08 3.24 1.74
C ILE A 222 -22.39 2.58 0.40
N LYS A 223 -21.34 2.32 -0.39
CA LYS A 223 -21.43 1.55 -1.63
C LYS A 223 -20.54 0.31 -1.48
N GLY A 224 -21.08 -0.86 -1.78
CA GLY A 224 -20.40 -2.16 -1.76
C GLY A 224 -20.57 -2.86 -3.10
#